data_AF-A0A7R9Q005-F1
#
_entry.id   AF-A0A7R9Q005-F1
#
_cell.length_a   1.000
_cell.length_b   1.000
_cell.length_c   1.000
_cell.angle_alpha   90.00
_cell.angle_beta   90.00
_cell.angle_gamma   90.00
#
_symmetry.space_group_name_H-M   'P 1'
#
loop_
_entity.id
_entity.type
_entity.pdbx_description
1 polymer ?
#
loop_
_entity_poly.entity_id
_entity_poly.type
_entity_poly.pdbx_seq_one_letter_code
_entity_poly.pdbx_strand_id
1 'polypeptide(L)'
;KVLVYVAGSSKFFSPLSEAICRAIGQSLASIPFLVLVTGGVYGVAETTGRTFCEERELLLKEKPANLYHILPRYVSQDQSMKARQNPDGTFQNLPFGHTLFIGDSFKERDSVVARLFNYCIIIEGGPRSARIAEEFMWNDNIVIPIICTGGAAAGQFDLPPKIHDVPLGVHQDDWSTLVRRDVTAENIAESVKNIICSLVKCRSRKKMKDKHVSGFRNPKNRTNKMRTKQM
;
A
#
# COMPACT_ATOMS: atom_id res chain seq x y z
N LYS A 1 -4.24 -0.47 -13.40
CA LYS A 1 -4.10 0.46 -12.25
C LYS A 1 -3.28 -0.23 -11.16
N VAL A 2 -2.62 0.53 -10.30
CA VAL A 2 -1.82 0.04 -9.16
C VAL A 2 -2.46 0.53 -7.88
N LEU A 3 -2.67 -0.37 -6.93
CA LEU A 3 -3.31 -0.06 -5.65
C LEU A 3 -2.24 0.08 -4.58
N VAL A 4 -2.23 1.22 -3.89
CA VAL A 4 -1.31 1.50 -2.78
C VAL A 4 -2.13 1.81 -1.54
N TYR A 5 -1.96 1.00 -0.50
CA TYR A 5 -2.60 1.23 0.78
C TYR A 5 -1.73 2.12 1.67
N VAL A 6 -2.32 3.05 2.41
CA VAL A 6 -1.62 3.88 3.39
C VAL A 6 -2.14 3.57 4.79
N ALA A 7 -1.22 3.14 5.65
CA ALA A 7 -1.45 2.85 7.05
C ALA A 7 -0.61 3.77 7.94
N GLY A 8 -1.10 4.04 9.15
CA GLY A 8 -0.34 4.81 10.12
C GLY A 8 -1.12 5.10 11.38
N SER A 9 -0.63 6.05 12.15
CA SER A 9 -1.25 6.57 13.36
C SER A 9 -2.48 7.44 13.06
N SER A 10 -3.43 7.46 13.99
CA SER A 10 -4.61 8.35 13.90
C SER A 10 -4.35 9.76 14.46
N LYS A 11 -3.14 10.00 14.97
CA LYS A 11 -2.63 11.26 15.50
C LYS A 11 -1.13 11.30 15.19
N PHE A 12 -0.59 12.47 14.87
CA PHE A 12 0.85 12.61 14.63
C PHE A 12 1.61 12.67 15.95
N PHE A 13 2.68 11.87 16.05
CA PHE A 13 3.58 11.85 17.21
C PHE A 13 4.93 12.48 16.89
N SER A 14 5.37 12.38 15.63
CA SER A 14 6.55 13.08 15.13
C SER A 14 6.15 14.42 14.50
N PRO A 15 6.92 15.50 14.75
CA PRO A 15 6.66 16.81 14.16
C PRO A 15 6.78 16.82 12.62
N LEU A 16 7.46 15.82 12.04
CA LEU A 16 7.66 15.73 10.59
C LEU A 16 6.53 14.98 9.87
N SER A 17 5.77 14.15 10.58
CA SER A 17 4.86 13.20 9.95
C SER A 17 3.75 13.84 9.14
N GLU A 18 3.19 14.96 9.62
CA GLU A 18 2.13 15.64 8.87
C GLU A 18 2.65 16.18 7.53
N ALA A 19 3.82 16.84 7.54
CA ALA A 19 4.46 17.35 6.34
C ALA A 19 4.79 16.22 5.35
N ILE A 20 5.35 15.11 5.85
CA ILE A 20 5.62 13.90 5.05
C ILE A 20 4.33 13.33 4.45
N CYS A 21 3.24 13.24 5.22
CA CYS A 21 1.96 12.73 4.74
C CYS A 21 1.41 13.58 3.60
N ARG A 22 1.50 14.91 3.71
CA ARG A 22 1.08 15.86 2.68
C ARG A 22 1.95 15.70 1.42
N ALA A 23 3.27 15.73 1.57
CA ALA A 23 4.20 15.61 0.45
C ALA A 23 4.03 14.28 -0.30
N ILE A 24 3.85 13.16 0.42
CA ILE A 24 3.55 11.86 -0.19
C ILE A 24 2.22 11.92 -0.96
N GLY A 25 1.18 12.51 -0.36
CA GLY A 25 -0.11 12.69 -1.03
C GLY A 25 0.04 13.43 -2.37
N GLN A 26 0.77 14.55 -2.38
CA GLN A 26 1.02 15.34 -3.60
C GLN A 26 1.85 14.57 -4.63
N SER A 27 2.95 13.96 -4.20
CA SER A 27 3.85 13.25 -5.11
C SER A 27 3.16 12.07 -5.77
N LEU A 28 2.41 11.27 -5.00
CA LEU A 28 1.63 10.14 -5.55
C LEU A 28 0.50 10.62 -6.47
N ALA A 29 -0.06 11.81 -6.22
CA ALA A 29 -1.10 12.43 -7.05
C ALA A 29 -0.63 12.80 -8.47
N SER A 30 0.67 12.73 -8.76
CA SER A 30 1.21 12.84 -10.12
C SER A 30 1.17 11.53 -10.93
N ILE A 31 0.94 10.35 -10.32
CA ILE A 31 1.03 9.03 -10.97
C ILE A 31 -0.34 8.60 -11.55
N PRO A 32 -0.60 8.65 -12.88
CA PRO A 32 -1.96 8.50 -13.43
C PRO A 32 -2.58 7.10 -13.28
N PHE A 33 -1.74 6.07 -13.18
CA PHE A 33 -2.20 4.70 -13.03
C PHE A 33 -2.36 4.27 -11.56
N LEU A 34 -2.01 5.12 -10.60
CA LEU A 34 -2.10 4.84 -9.16
C LEU A 34 -3.52 5.11 -8.65
N VAL A 35 -4.00 4.19 -7.82
CA VAL A 35 -5.20 4.32 -6.99
C VAL A 35 -4.73 4.28 -5.54
N LEU A 36 -5.05 5.33 -4.78
CA LEU A 36 -4.69 5.42 -3.38
C LEU A 36 -5.82 4.82 -2.53
N VAL A 37 -5.45 4.01 -1.55
CA VAL A 37 -6.39 3.41 -0.60
C VAL A 37 -5.94 3.74 0.82
N THR A 38 -6.85 4.14 1.69
CA THR A 38 -6.54 4.42 3.10
C THR A 38 -7.52 3.74 4.04
N GLY A 39 -7.19 3.68 5.33
CA GLY A 39 -8.07 3.10 6.35
C GLY A 39 -9.24 3.99 6.79
N GLY A 40 -9.42 5.19 6.19
CA GLY A 40 -10.51 6.12 6.52
C GLY A 40 -10.47 6.72 7.94
N VAL A 41 -9.34 6.61 8.64
CA VAL A 41 -9.12 7.16 9.99
C VAL A 41 -8.44 8.52 9.92
N TYR A 42 -8.46 9.27 11.04
CA TYR A 42 -7.73 10.54 11.19
C TYR A 42 -6.21 10.37 11.05
N GLY A 43 -5.46 11.48 11.16
CA GLY A 43 -4.00 11.47 11.13
C GLY A 43 -3.47 11.09 9.75
N VAL A 44 -2.61 10.08 9.70
CA VAL A 44 -1.89 9.65 8.48
C VAL A 44 -2.86 9.38 7.31
N ALA A 45 -3.89 8.56 7.54
CA ALA A 45 -4.78 8.12 6.47
C ALA A 45 -5.62 9.25 5.88
N GLU A 46 -6.10 10.18 6.71
CA GLU A 46 -6.85 11.35 6.26
C GLU A 46 -5.95 12.38 5.59
N THR A 47 -4.83 12.75 6.20
CA THR A 47 -3.94 13.79 5.65
C THR A 47 -3.39 13.39 4.29
N THR A 48 -2.84 12.17 4.15
CA THR A 48 -2.31 11.71 2.86
C THR A 48 -3.42 11.58 1.82
N GLY A 49 -4.59 11.04 2.19
CA GLY A 49 -5.72 10.86 1.28
C GLY A 49 -6.28 12.20 0.79
N ARG A 50 -6.47 13.16 1.69
CA ARG A 50 -7.00 14.50 1.36
C ARG A 50 -6.08 15.21 0.39
N THR A 51 -4.80 15.31 0.72
CA THR A 51 -3.83 16.01 -0.11
C THR A 51 -3.66 15.32 -1.47
N PHE A 52 -3.71 13.99 -1.52
CA PHE A 52 -3.74 13.26 -2.79
C PHE A 52 -4.97 13.61 -3.65
N CYS A 53 -6.15 13.69 -3.04
CA CYS A 53 -7.40 14.03 -3.74
C CYS A 53 -7.33 15.44 -4.32
N GLU A 54 -6.95 16.42 -3.49
CA GLU A 54 -6.83 17.84 -3.85
C GLU A 54 -5.83 18.02 -4.99
N GLU A 55 -4.62 17.46 -4.85
CA GLU A 55 -3.57 17.59 -5.86
C GLU A 55 -3.96 16.89 -7.18
N ARG A 56 -4.63 15.74 -7.12
CA ARG A 56 -5.06 15.01 -8.32
C ARG A 56 -6.13 15.76 -9.10
N GLU A 57 -7.08 16.37 -8.39
CA GLU A 57 -8.09 17.23 -9.02
C GLU A 57 -7.44 18.42 -9.74
N LEU A 58 -6.38 19.01 -9.15
CA LEU A 58 -5.62 20.09 -9.77
C LEU A 58 -4.81 19.63 -11.00
N LEU A 59 -4.03 18.56 -10.87
CA LEU A 59 -3.09 18.11 -11.90
C LEU A 59 -3.77 17.41 -13.09
N LEU A 60 -4.74 16.53 -12.81
CA LEU A 60 -5.31 15.64 -13.81
C LEU A 60 -6.75 15.99 -14.19
N LYS A 61 -7.40 16.91 -13.46
CA LYS A 61 -8.82 17.24 -13.62
C LYS A 61 -9.74 16.01 -13.55
N GLU A 62 -9.27 14.94 -12.88
CA GLU A 62 -10.01 13.69 -12.71
C GLU A 62 -10.95 13.76 -11.50
N LYS A 63 -12.23 13.47 -11.72
CA LYS A 63 -13.21 13.22 -10.66
C LYS A 63 -13.95 11.90 -10.95
N PRO A 64 -14.03 10.96 -10.00
CA PRO A 64 -13.40 10.97 -8.66
C PRO A 64 -11.89 10.68 -8.74
N ALA A 65 -11.12 11.19 -7.77
CA ALA A 65 -9.65 11.21 -7.78
C ALA A 65 -8.94 9.83 -7.64
N ASN A 66 -9.57 8.70 -7.99
CA ASN A 66 -9.02 7.36 -7.79
C ASN A 66 -8.53 7.13 -6.35
N LEU A 67 -9.32 7.58 -5.37
CA LEU A 67 -9.06 7.49 -3.93
C LEU A 67 -10.18 6.72 -3.23
N TYR A 68 -9.82 5.73 -2.43
CA TYR A 68 -10.75 4.92 -1.66
C TYR A 68 -10.38 4.87 -0.17
N HIS A 69 -11.38 4.82 0.69
CA HIS A 69 -11.26 4.68 2.13
C HIS A 69 -11.97 3.40 2.56
N ILE A 70 -11.29 2.50 3.26
CA ILE A 70 -11.86 1.22 3.68
C ILE A 70 -12.04 1.23 5.20
N LEU A 71 -13.30 1.29 5.61
CA LEU A 71 -13.74 1.24 7.01
C LEU A 71 -14.50 -0.06 7.27
N PRO A 72 -14.52 -0.58 8.50
CA PRO A 72 -15.48 -1.62 8.88
C PRO A 72 -16.90 -1.05 8.85
N ARG A 73 -17.91 -1.92 8.70
CA ARG A 73 -19.33 -1.53 8.74
C ARG A 73 -19.73 -1.04 10.11
N TYR A 74 -19.25 -1.72 11.14
CA TYR A 74 -19.62 -1.51 12.52
C TYR A 74 -18.47 -1.88 13.45
N VAL A 75 -18.31 -1.13 14.54
CA VAL A 75 -17.43 -1.45 15.67
C VAL A 75 -18.12 -1.00 16.94
N SER A 76 -18.26 -1.90 17.94
CA SER A 76 -18.96 -1.56 19.17
C SER A 76 -18.16 -0.65 20.10
N GLN A 77 -16.82 -0.71 20.05
CA GLN A 77 -15.97 0.15 20.85
C GLN A 77 -15.92 1.56 20.26
N ASP A 78 -15.95 2.58 21.12
CA ASP A 78 -15.80 3.97 20.71
C ASP A 78 -14.43 4.23 20.05
N GLN A 79 -14.49 4.68 18.80
CA GLN A 79 -13.39 5.10 17.94
C GLN A 79 -13.53 6.55 17.50
N SER A 80 -14.44 7.33 18.07
CA SER A 80 -14.70 8.74 17.73
C SER A 80 -13.44 9.62 17.77
N MET A 81 -12.45 9.26 18.60
CA MET A 81 -11.14 9.92 18.68
C MET A 81 -10.16 9.54 17.56
N LYS A 82 -10.50 8.55 16.73
CA LYS A 82 -9.66 7.99 15.67
C LYS A 82 -10.33 7.99 14.30
N ALA A 83 -11.66 8.04 14.23
CA ALA A 83 -12.45 8.04 13.01
C ALA A 83 -13.81 8.69 13.23
N ARG A 84 -14.50 8.98 12.11
CA ARG A 84 -15.88 9.50 12.10
C ARG A 84 -16.87 8.37 12.36
N GLN A 85 -16.96 7.95 13.63
CA GLN A 85 -17.89 6.93 14.08
C GLN A 85 -19.17 7.56 14.63
N ASN A 86 -20.31 6.99 14.26
CA ASN A 86 -21.63 7.36 14.78
C ASN A 86 -21.87 6.71 16.16
N PRO A 87 -22.81 7.24 16.97
CA PRO A 87 -23.16 6.66 18.27
C PRO A 87 -23.66 5.21 18.20
N ASP A 88 -24.21 4.80 17.05
CA ASP A 88 -24.66 3.42 16.79
C ASP A 88 -23.51 2.47 16.40
N GLY A 89 -22.25 2.90 16.48
CA GLY A 89 -21.06 2.10 16.16
C GLY A 89 -20.73 2.02 14.67
N THR A 90 -21.58 2.54 13.77
CA THR A 90 -21.32 2.61 12.33
C THR A 90 -20.35 3.76 11.99
N PHE A 91 -19.86 3.82 10.75
CA PHE A 91 -18.93 4.85 10.30
C PHE A 91 -19.53 5.72 9.20
N GLN A 92 -19.15 7.00 9.18
CA GLN A 92 -19.56 7.95 8.17
C GLN A 92 -18.69 7.84 6.91
N ASN A 93 -19.27 8.22 5.76
CA ASN A 93 -18.48 8.48 4.56
C ASN A 93 -17.52 9.64 4.81
N LEU A 94 -16.30 9.54 4.30
CA LEU A 94 -15.38 10.68 4.27
C LEU A 94 -15.86 11.71 3.23
N PRO A 95 -15.61 13.01 3.46
CA PRO A 95 -16.08 14.08 2.57
C PRO A 95 -15.28 14.20 1.27
N PHE A 96 -14.31 13.32 1.04
CA PHE A 96 -13.48 13.24 -0.17
C PHE A 96 -13.19 11.77 -0.48
N GLY A 97 -12.87 11.47 -1.76
CA GLY A 97 -12.71 10.10 -2.23
C GLY A 97 -13.99 9.26 -2.12
N HIS A 98 -13.85 7.94 -2.19
CA HIS A 98 -14.96 6.98 -1.99
C HIS A 98 -14.76 6.18 -0.72
N THR A 99 -15.79 6.08 0.10
CA THR A 99 -15.75 5.20 1.28
C THR A 99 -16.41 3.86 0.97
N LEU A 100 -15.73 2.77 1.33
CA LEU A 100 -16.22 1.40 1.23
C LEU A 100 -16.25 0.79 2.63
N PHE A 101 -17.35 0.11 2.95
CA PHE A 101 -17.51 -0.57 4.24
C PHE A 101 -17.31 -2.07 4.08
N ILE A 102 -16.23 -2.60 4.65
CA ILE A 102 -15.79 -3.99 4.51
C ILE A 102 -15.46 -4.58 5.87
N GLY A 103 -16.09 -5.73 6.17
CA GLY A 103 -15.91 -6.46 7.43
C GLY A 103 -16.67 -5.83 8.58
N ASP A 104 -16.84 -6.61 9.65
CA ASP A 104 -17.60 -6.23 10.84
C ASP A 104 -16.67 -5.96 12.03
N SER A 105 -15.36 -5.84 11.75
CA SER A 105 -14.34 -5.33 12.66
C SER A 105 -13.15 -4.79 11.89
N PHE A 106 -12.30 -4.00 12.55
CA PHE A 106 -11.03 -3.58 11.93
C PHE A 106 -10.11 -4.76 11.61
N LYS A 107 -10.16 -5.85 12.40
CA LYS A 107 -9.33 -7.04 12.14
C LYS A 107 -9.76 -7.70 10.83
N GLU A 108 -11.06 -7.87 10.62
CA GLU A 108 -11.59 -8.41 9.36
C GLU A 108 -11.29 -7.48 8.19
N ARG A 109 -11.45 -6.18 8.38
CA ARG A 109 -11.08 -5.19 7.38
C ARG A 109 -9.60 -5.28 6.99
N ASP A 110 -8.70 -5.32 7.97
CA ASP A 110 -7.24 -5.39 7.76
C ASP A 110 -6.88 -6.68 7.00
N SER A 111 -7.49 -7.79 7.37
CA SER A 111 -7.36 -9.11 6.74
C SER A 111 -7.77 -9.09 5.25
N VAL A 112 -8.83 -8.39 4.89
CA VAL A 112 -9.23 -8.21 3.47
C VAL A 112 -8.24 -7.29 2.75
N VAL A 113 -7.89 -6.15 3.34
CA VAL A 113 -6.97 -5.15 2.77
C VAL A 113 -5.62 -5.79 2.45
N ALA A 114 -5.04 -6.53 3.39
CA ALA A 114 -3.72 -7.16 3.24
C ALA A 114 -3.65 -8.23 2.14
N ARG A 115 -4.80 -8.82 1.77
CA ARG A 115 -4.90 -9.80 0.67
C ARG A 115 -5.13 -9.15 -0.70
N LEU A 116 -5.82 -8.02 -0.74
CA LEU A 116 -6.20 -7.36 -1.99
C LEU A 116 -5.11 -6.46 -2.55
N PHE A 117 -4.31 -5.84 -1.69
CA PHE A 117 -3.34 -4.82 -2.10
C PHE A 117 -1.90 -5.32 -2.03
N ASN A 118 -1.06 -4.81 -2.91
CA ASN A 118 0.31 -5.30 -3.04
C ASN A 118 1.37 -4.41 -2.42
N TYR A 119 0.99 -3.17 -2.12
CA TYR A 119 1.88 -2.17 -1.57
C TYR A 119 1.18 -1.50 -0.39
N CYS A 120 1.84 -1.47 0.76
CA CYS A 120 1.41 -0.72 1.93
C CYS A 120 2.50 0.28 2.29
N ILE A 121 2.18 1.57 2.32
CA ILE A 121 3.04 2.58 2.95
C ILE A 121 2.65 2.64 4.43
N ILE A 122 3.64 2.55 5.32
CA ILE A 122 3.42 2.74 6.75
C ILE A 122 4.18 3.97 7.26
N ILE A 123 3.44 4.87 7.92
CA ILE A 123 3.95 6.11 8.50
C ILE A 123 3.60 6.11 9.98
N GLU A 124 4.59 6.28 10.85
CA GLU A 124 4.48 6.07 12.29
C GLU A 124 3.83 4.71 12.62
N GLY A 125 2.69 4.74 13.30
CA GLY A 125 1.85 3.60 13.56
C GLY A 125 2.04 3.02 14.96
N GLY A 126 0.93 2.51 15.49
CA GLY A 126 0.90 1.77 16.75
C GLY A 126 0.70 0.26 16.53
N PRO A 127 0.28 -0.48 17.56
CA PRO A 127 0.06 -1.93 17.47
C PRO A 127 -0.94 -2.37 16.38
N ARG A 128 -1.91 -1.53 15.99
CA ARG A 128 -2.79 -1.84 14.84
C ARG A 128 -2.03 -1.73 13.52
N SER A 129 -1.27 -0.65 13.34
CA SER A 129 -0.51 -0.41 12.11
C SER A 129 0.57 -1.48 11.91
N ALA A 130 1.18 -1.95 13.00
CA ALA A 130 2.09 -3.08 12.98
C ALA A 130 1.39 -4.37 12.52
N ARG A 131 0.24 -4.72 13.09
CA ARG A 131 -0.54 -5.91 12.69
C ARG A 131 -0.90 -5.91 11.21
N ILE A 132 -1.37 -4.78 10.66
CA ILE A 132 -1.69 -4.75 9.23
C ILE A 132 -0.42 -4.86 8.37
N ALA A 133 0.70 -4.24 8.75
CA ALA A 133 1.97 -4.41 8.03
C ALA A 133 2.44 -5.87 8.05
N GLU A 134 2.34 -6.55 9.20
CA GLU A 134 2.62 -7.98 9.33
C GLU A 134 1.72 -8.81 8.40
N GLU A 135 0.42 -8.53 8.35
CA GLU A 135 -0.49 -9.22 7.44
C GLU A 135 -0.13 -9.00 5.97
N PHE A 136 0.30 -7.79 5.57
CA PHE A 136 0.81 -7.57 4.21
C PHE A 136 2.04 -8.45 3.93
N MET A 137 2.97 -8.53 4.89
CA MET A 137 4.20 -9.32 4.76
C MET A 137 3.93 -10.83 4.73
N TRP A 138 2.89 -11.32 5.42
CA TRP A 138 2.46 -12.72 5.35
C TRP A 138 1.77 -13.07 4.03
N ASN A 139 1.23 -12.08 3.31
CA ASN A 139 0.64 -12.27 1.99
C ASN A 139 1.64 -11.97 0.84
N ASP A 140 2.95 -11.99 1.13
CA ASP A 140 4.04 -11.66 0.19
C ASP A 140 3.88 -10.29 -0.50
N ASN A 141 3.17 -9.37 0.17
CA ASN A 141 3.00 -8.00 -0.28
C ASN A 141 4.08 -7.11 0.34
N ILE A 142 4.39 -6.00 -0.33
CA ILE A 142 5.51 -5.14 0.04
C ILE A 142 5.03 -4.04 0.97
N VAL A 143 5.72 -3.89 2.09
CA VAL A 143 5.55 -2.75 3.00
C VAL A 143 6.69 -1.76 2.75
N ILE A 144 6.35 -0.48 2.64
CA ILE A 144 7.27 0.65 2.45
C ILE A 144 7.23 1.47 3.76
N PRO A 145 8.17 1.24 4.68
CA PRO A 145 8.19 1.95 5.95
C PRO A 145 8.87 3.31 5.84
N ILE A 146 8.19 4.36 6.29
CA ILE A 146 8.82 5.67 6.49
C ILE A 146 9.50 5.68 7.87
N ILE A 147 10.64 5.00 7.96
CA ILE A 147 11.34 4.65 9.20
C ILE A 147 11.64 5.87 10.07
N CYS A 148 11.97 7.02 9.46
CA CYS A 148 12.30 8.25 10.18
C CYS A 148 11.16 8.78 11.08
N THR A 149 9.92 8.30 10.88
CA THR A 149 8.73 8.68 11.65
C THR A 149 8.52 7.87 12.93
N GLY A 150 9.28 6.78 13.16
CA GLY A 150 9.18 5.98 14.39
C GLY A 150 7.98 5.02 14.40
N GLY A 151 7.61 4.52 15.58
CA GLY A 151 6.47 3.62 15.74
C GLY A 151 6.63 2.29 15.00
N ALA A 152 5.52 1.76 14.49
CA ALA A 152 5.51 0.54 13.67
C ALA A 152 6.39 0.67 12.42
N ALA A 153 6.43 1.85 11.79
CA ALA A 153 7.29 2.10 10.63
C ALA A 153 8.79 1.94 10.94
N ALA A 154 9.22 2.08 12.19
CA ALA A 154 10.60 1.84 12.62
C ALA A 154 10.83 0.43 13.18
N GLY A 155 9.87 -0.49 13.01
CA GLY A 155 9.97 -1.89 13.47
C GLY A 155 9.57 -2.11 14.94
N GLN A 156 8.87 -1.17 15.58
CA GLN A 156 8.28 -1.43 16.91
C GLN A 156 7.09 -2.40 16.82
N PHE A 157 6.66 -2.91 17.98
CA PHE A 157 5.51 -3.83 18.14
C PHE A 157 5.72 -5.19 17.46
N ASP A 158 6.92 -5.75 17.61
CA ASP A 158 7.30 -7.10 17.17
C ASP A 158 7.20 -7.33 15.66
N LEU A 159 7.31 -6.27 14.87
CA LEU A 159 7.37 -6.39 13.41
C LEU A 159 8.64 -7.13 12.98
N PRO A 160 8.55 -8.07 12.02
CA PRO A 160 9.72 -8.80 11.56
C PRO A 160 10.78 -7.86 10.96
N PRO A 161 12.08 -8.00 11.32
CA PRO A 161 13.14 -7.12 10.84
C PRO A 161 13.24 -6.98 9.32
N LYS A 162 12.81 -8.03 8.59
CA LYS A 162 12.74 -8.06 7.12
C LYS A 162 11.91 -6.94 6.50
N ILE A 163 11.07 -6.25 7.27
CA ILE A 163 10.35 -5.04 6.80
C ILE A 163 11.31 -3.93 6.34
N HIS A 164 12.54 -3.93 6.85
CA HIS A 164 13.57 -2.93 6.49
C HIS A 164 14.49 -3.38 5.35
N ASP A 165 14.34 -4.61 4.86
CA ASP A 165 15.13 -5.11 3.73
C ASP A 165 14.70 -4.41 2.44
N VAL A 166 15.67 -3.99 1.64
CA VAL A 166 15.42 -3.27 0.39
C VAL A 166 14.76 -4.23 -0.62
N PRO A 167 13.53 -3.94 -1.10
CA PRO A 167 12.86 -4.84 -2.03
C PRO A 167 13.56 -4.93 -3.38
N LEU A 168 13.45 -6.08 -4.04
CA LEU A 168 14.06 -6.28 -5.36
C LEU A 168 13.60 -5.23 -6.39
N GLY A 169 14.58 -4.52 -6.95
CA GLY A 169 14.37 -3.51 -7.99
C GLY A 169 14.19 -2.10 -7.46
N VAL A 170 14.19 -1.91 -6.13
CA VAL A 170 14.28 -0.58 -5.49
C VAL A 170 15.74 -0.14 -5.41
N HIS A 171 16.00 1.15 -5.65
CA HIS A 171 17.34 1.71 -5.50
C HIS A 171 17.68 1.93 -4.02
N GLN A 172 18.92 1.64 -3.64
CA GLN A 172 19.36 1.76 -2.25
C GLN A 172 19.23 3.20 -1.73
N ASP A 173 19.55 4.19 -2.57
CA ASP A 173 19.49 5.60 -2.18
C ASP A 173 18.07 6.03 -1.81
N ASP A 174 17.07 5.69 -2.63
CA ASP A 174 15.66 5.99 -2.33
C ASP A 174 15.20 5.32 -1.02
N TRP A 175 15.65 4.08 -0.78
CA TRP A 175 15.34 3.37 0.46
C TRP A 175 16.00 4.02 1.68
N SER A 176 17.26 4.45 1.54
CA SER A 176 18.02 5.11 2.60
C SER A 176 17.42 6.45 3.01
N THR A 177 16.79 7.16 2.06
CA THR A 177 16.05 8.40 2.34
C THR A 177 14.95 8.20 3.36
N LEU A 178 14.30 7.03 3.40
CA LEU A 178 13.18 6.76 4.32
C LEU A 178 13.63 6.65 5.79
N VAL A 179 14.93 6.43 6.03
CA VAL A 179 15.53 6.30 7.37
C VAL A 179 15.95 7.66 7.92
N ARG A 180 16.30 8.60 7.03
CA ARG A 180 16.95 9.86 7.36
C ARG A 180 15.97 10.88 7.94
N ARG A 181 16.39 11.59 8.98
CA ARG A 181 15.63 12.67 9.64
C ARG A 181 16.05 14.07 9.20
N ASP A 182 17.17 14.17 8.49
CA ASP A 182 17.75 15.41 7.98
C ASP A 182 17.28 15.74 6.55
N VAL A 183 16.35 14.95 6.02
CA VAL A 183 15.81 15.08 4.66
C VAL A 183 14.43 15.73 4.70
N THR A 184 14.11 16.55 3.70
CA THR A 184 12.80 17.22 3.65
C THR A 184 11.68 16.26 3.31
N ALA A 185 10.44 16.64 3.63
CA ALA A 185 9.24 15.85 3.33
C ALA A 185 9.09 15.58 1.83
N GLU A 186 9.47 16.54 0.98
CA GLU A 186 9.38 16.46 -0.48
C GLU A 186 10.37 15.43 -1.03
N ASN A 187 11.59 15.39 -0.50
CA ASN A 187 12.57 14.38 -0.89
C ASN A 187 12.15 12.98 -0.44
N ILE A 188 11.60 12.83 0.76
CA ILE A 188 11.01 11.56 1.21
C ILE A 188 9.88 11.14 0.27
N ALA A 189 8.98 12.07 -0.09
CA ALA A 189 7.87 11.79 -0.99
C ALA A 189 8.32 11.38 -2.39
N GLU A 190 9.34 12.03 -2.96
CA GLU A 190 9.88 11.66 -4.26
C GLU A 190 10.53 10.27 -4.22
N SER A 191 11.28 9.95 -3.16
CA SER A 191 11.80 8.59 -2.97
C SER A 191 10.69 7.54 -2.86
N VAL A 192 9.59 7.83 -2.14
CA VAL A 192 8.42 6.92 -2.09
C VAL A 192 7.81 6.70 -3.48
N LYS A 193 7.65 7.76 -4.27
CA LYS A 193 7.17 7.67 -5.66
C LYS A 193 8.11 6.84 -6.53
N ASN A 194 9.43 7.05 -6.44
CA ASN A 194 10.44 6.28 -7.16
C ASN A 194 10.39 4.80 -6.81
N ILE A 195 10.26 4.49 -5.52
CA ILE A 195 10.09 3.11 -5.00
C ILE A 195 8.87 2.45 -5.64
N ILE A 196 7.70 3.09 -5.56
CA ILE A 196 6.46 2.53 -6.13
C ILE A 196 6.60 2.31 -7.65
N CYS A 197 7.14 3.29 -8.38
CA CYS A 197 7.37 3.16 -9.81
C CYS A 197 8.30 1.99 -10.15
N SER A 198 9.36 1.81 -9.36
CA SER A 198 10.33 0.73 -9.54
C SER A 198 9.73 -0.65 -9.24
N LEU A 199 8.94 -0.77 -8.18
CA LEU A 199 8.21 -1.98 -7.82
C LEU A 199 7.21 -2.39 -8.90
N VAL A 200 6.46 -1.44 -9.45
CA VAL A 200 5.49 -1.67 -10.53
C VAL A 200 6.19 -2.15 -11.80
N LYS A 201 7.32 -1.52 -12.17
CA LYS A 201 8.14 -1.95 -13.31
C LYS A 201 8.69 -3.36 -13.11
N CYS A 202 9.23 -3.66 -11.92
CA CYS A 202 9.78 -4.97 -11.56
C CYS A 202 8.71 -6.08 -11.66
N ARG A 203 7.53 -5.85 -11.11
CA ARG A 203 6.42 -6.82 -11.14
C ARG A 203 5.89 -7.07 -12.55
N SER A 204 5.84 -6.03 -13.38
CA SER A 204 5.42 -6.15 -14.78
C SER A 204 6.40 -7.01 -15.60
N ARG A 205 7.72 -6.87 -15.35
CA ARG A 205 8.75 -7.71 -15.98
C ARG A 205 8.65 -9.18 -15.58
N LYS A 206 8.37 -9.48 -14.31
CA LYS A 206 8.14 -10.87 -13.84
C LYS A 206 6.95 -11.52 -14.56
N LYS A 207 5.80 -10.83 -14.61
CA LYS A 207 4.61 -11.33 -15.34
C LYS A 207 4.87 -11.61 -16.83
N MET A 208 5.72 -10.84 -17.50
CA MET A 208 6.08 -11.10 -18.90
C MET A 208 6.98 -12.33 -19.05
N LYS A 209 7.96 -12.52 -18.16
CA LYS A 209 8.84 -13.70 -18.17
C LYS A 209 8.06 -14.99 -17.91
N ASP A 210 7.13 -14.99 -16.95
CA ASP A 210 6.32 -16.18 -16.62
C ASP A 210 5.39 -16.59 -17.78
N LYS A 211 4.88 -15.61 -18.54
CA LYS A 211 4.10 -15.86 -19.77
C LYS A 211 4.94 -16.43 -20.92
N HIS A 212 6.22 -16.06 -21.01
CA HIS A 212 7.09 -16.56 -22.07
C HIS A 212 7.57 -18.00 -21.79
N VAL A 213 7.76 -18.36 -20.52
CA VAL A 213 8.16 -19.72 -20.12
C VAL A 213 7.00 -20.73 -20.21
N SER A 214 5.74 -20.29 -20.06
CA SER A 214 4.55 -21.15 -20.18
C SER A 214 4.11 -21.44 -21.63
N GLY A 215 4.77 -20.87 -22.63
CA GLY A 215 4.41 -21.00 -24.06
C GLY A 215 5.02 -22.17 -24.84
N PHE A 216 5.88 -22.99 -24.24
CA PHE A 216 6.55 -24.11 -24.94
C PHE A 216 6.20 -25.49 -24.35
N ARG A 217 5.01 -26.00 -24.68
CA ARG A 217 4.77 -27.45 -24.79
C ARG A 217 3.88 -27.73 -25.99
N ASN A 218 4.51 -28.01 -27.12
CA ASN A 218 3.85 -28.51 -28.32
C ASN A 218 4.08 -30.03 -28.36
N PRO A 219 3.07 -30.89 -28.06
CA PRO A 219 3.24 -32.34 -28.13
C PRO A 219 2.97 -32.81 -29.56
N LYS A 220 3.94 -32.67 -30.45
CA LYS A 220 3.93 -33.34 -31.75
C LYS A 220 5.31 -33.90 -32.06
N ASN A 221 5.49 -35.19 -31.74
CA ASN A 221 6.18 -36.19 -32.57
C ASN A 221 6.43 -37.47 -31.77
N ARG A 222 5.45 -38.38 -31.80
CA ARG A 222 5.70 -39.83 -31.70
C ARG A 222 5.23 -40.48 -32.99
N THR A 223 6.07 -40.43 -34.01
CA THR A 223 5.96 -41.29 -35.18
C THR A 223 6.40 -42.70 -34.77
N ASN A 224 5.42 -43.60 -34.55
CA ASN A 224 5.67 -45.02 -34.41
C ASN A 224 6.03 -45.61 -35.78
N LYS A 225 7.32 -45.89 -36.00
CA LYS A 225 7.79 -46.82 -37.03
C LYS A 225 7.60 -48.24 -36.49
N MET A 226 6.50 -48.91 -36.87
CA MET A 226 6.43 -50.38 -36.76
C MET A 226 7.13 -50.98 -37.99
N ARG A 227 8.25 -51.65 -37.73
CA ARG A 227 8.92 -52.54 -38.67
C ARG A 227 8.13 -53.85 -38.76
N THR A 228 7.75 -54.18 -39.98
CA THR A 228 7.45 -55.51 -40.48
C THR A 228 8.61 -56.48 -40.16
N LYS A 229 8.29 -57.67 -39.64
CA LYS A 229 9.01 -58.90 -39.96
C LYS A 229 8.02 -60.06 -40.08
N GLN A 230 8.22 -60.80 -41.17
CA GLN A 230 7.47 -61.93 -41.69
C GLN A 230 7.58 -63.18 -40.81
N MET A 231 6.51 -63.98 -40.81
CA MET A 231 6.54 -65.41 -41.15
C MET A 231 5.39 -65.68 -42.12
#